data_AF-A0A5J4QEA9-F1
#
_entry.id   AF-A0A5J4QEA9-F1
#
_cell.length_a   1.000
_cell.length_b   1.000
_cell.length_c   1.000
_cell.angle_alpha   90.00
_cell.angle_beta   90.00
_cell.angle_gamma   90.00
#
_symmetry.space_group_name_H-M   'P 1'
#
loop_
_entity.id
_entity.type
_entity.pdbx_description
1 polymer ?
#
loop_
_entity_poly.entity_id
_entity_poly.type
_entity_poly.pdbx_seq_one_letter_code
_entity_poly.pdbx_strand_id
1 'polypeptide(L)'
;MKKRLLIFFFFLSSFLLLQAQKVGLVLSGGGARGLTFIGIIRALEENNIPIDCIAGTSIGAIVGSLYAMGYTPDEMEELIRSDNFKYWYSGRVESEYVYYFKKDRPTPELLNFHIFLKDSLQTKKAQFLPTSVVDPIQLNIAFLELYTRATTVCRENFDSLFVPFRCVASDVYHKKSMTLRKGSLGDAVRASMSFPFVFKPIKINGVLAYDGGLFNNFPVDVMINDFKPDIIIGSVVAPEQMKAEENDLIGQINNMIVDRTDYTLPDSLGILMTFDYDDVGLLDFQKLEELHDTGYRHTMILMDSIKGRIQRRVDADSIRSKRVAYRNTLPELRFKQIYIQGANSYQQEYIRKEFRKEANDEFTYEDLKWGYFRLLSGNAFSEIIPRAKYNPEEKVYDLYLDVTMRSGGSFHFGGGISTTSSNQIYVGVGYQSLNYYLKEFFMDGQIGKVYNNFQFMAKIDFRTELPKSFRLITSLSSFDYFKKEQLFNRNFKPAFVKKDENFVKMKLTMPFLQSRKAEFGLAYGLLKDSYFQ
;
A
#
# COMPACT_ATOMS: atom_id res chain seq x y z
N MET A 1 68.00 -4.65 14.08
CA MET A 1 67.21 -4.62 12.83
C MET A 1 66.33 -5.86 12.61
N LYS A 2 66.79 -7.09 12.90
CA LYS A 2 66.00 -8.33 12.68
C LYS A 2 64.65 -8.42 13.44
N LYS A 3 64.55 -7.92 14.68
CA LYS A 3 63.29 -7.94 15.46
C LYS A 3 62.19 -7.01 14.91
N ARG A 4 62.55 -5.87 14.31
CA ARG A 4 61.56 -4.94 13.70
C ARG A 4 61.02 -5.47 12.37
N LEU A 5 61.85 -6.20 11.61
CA LEU A 5 61.43 -6.89 10.38
C LEU A 5 60.48 -8.06 10.64
N LEU A 6 60.68 -8.82 11.72
CA LEU A 6 59.79 -9.91 12.12
C LEU A 6 58.42 -9.41 12.59
N ILE A 7 58.36 -8.29 13.32
CA ILE A 7 57.08 -7.67 13.75
C ILE A 7 56.34 -7.10 12.54
N PHE A 8 57.05 -6.51 11.57
CA PHE A 8 56.45 -6.01 10.33
C PHE A 8 55.93 -7.16 9.45
N PHE A 9 56.67 -8.27 9.33
CA PHE A 9 56.19 -9.47 8.62
C PHE A 9 55.01 -10.14 9.32
N PHE A 10 54.96 -10.13 10.66
CA PHE A 10 53.83 -10.67 11.41
C PHE A 10 52.58 -9.79 11.26
N PHE A 11 52.74 -8.46 11.24
CA PHE A 11 51.67 -7.51 10.94
C PHE A 11 51.17 -7.61 9.49
N LEU A 12 52.08 -7.84 8.54
CA LEU A 12 51.75 -8.03 7.13
C LEU A 12 51.08 -9.40 6.89
N SER A 13 51.49 -10.44 7.60
CA SER A 13 50.84 -11.77 7.55
C SER A 13 49.49 -11.77 8.26
N SER A 14 49.30 -10.98 9.33
CA SER A 14 47.99 -10.81 9.96
C SER A 14 47.03 -9.96 9.12
N PHE A 15 47.54 -9.08 8.25
CA PHE A 15 46.73 -8.35 7.27
C PHE A 15 46.32 -9.23 6.07
N LEU A 16 47.12 -10.24 5.73
CA LEU A 16 46.84 -11.21 4.67
C LEU A 16 45.96 -12.39 5.13
N LEU A 17 45.78 -12.57 6.44
CA LEU A 17 44.89 -13.57 7.02
C LEU A 17 43.50 -12.96 7.23
N LEU A 18 42.56 -13.40 6.39
CA LEU A 18 41.09 -13.22 6.44
C LEU A 18 40.50 -11.92 5.85
N GLN A 19 40.61 -11.72 4.53
CA GLN A 19 39.41 -11.26 3.81
C GLN A 19 38.53 -12.48 3.54
N ALA A 20 37.47 -12.62 4.33
CA ALA A 20 36.44 -13.63 4.12
C ALA A 20 35.71 -13.35 2.81
N GLN A 21 35.57 -14.36 1.95
CA GLN A 21 34.86 -14.26 0.67
C GLN A 21 33.45 -13.70 0.88
N LYS A 22 33.18 -12.53 0.30
CA LYS A 22 31.93 -11.79 0.43
C LYS A 22 30.95 -12.20 -0.67
N VAL A 23 29.74 -12.58 -0.29
CA VAL A 23 28.70 -13.03 -1.22
C VAL A 23 27.55 -12.03 -1.27
N GLY A 24 27.27 -11.50 -2.46
CA GLY A 24 26.15 -10.59 -2.71
C GLY A 24 24.97 -11.32 -3.34
N LEU A 25 23.75 -11.00 -2.89
CA LEU A 25 22.50 -11.49 -3.49
C LEU A 25 21.78 -10.35 -4.21
N VAL A 26 21.46 -10.55 -5.49
CA VAL A 26 20.73 -9.58 -6.32
C VAL A 26 19.37 -10.15 -6.69
N LEU A 27 18.31 -9.40 -6.36
CA LEU A 27 16.92 -9.83 -6.52
C LEU A 27 16.18 -8.87 -7.47
N SER A 28 15.71 -9.36 -8.61
CA SER A 28 14.98 -8.55 -9.57
C SER A 28 13.58 -8.15 -9.08
N GLY A 29 12.94 -7.18 -9.74
CA GLY A 29 11.49 -7.00 -9.64
C GLY A 29 10.71 -8.06 -10.44
N GLY A 30 9.40 -8.18 -10.17
CA GLY A 30 8.52 -9.15 -10.84
C GLY A 30 7.19 -9.48 -10.13
N GLY A 31 6.73 -8.65 -9.19
CA GLY A 31 5.47 -8.90 -8.46
C GLY A 31 5.48 -10.20 -7.66
N ALA A 32 4.36 -10.94 -7.66
CA ALA A 32 4.24 -12.20 -6.91
C ALA A 32 5.30 -13.25 -7.26
N ARG A 33 5.88 -13.22 -8.47
CA ARG A 33 6.98 -14.13 -8.87
C ARG A 33 8.21 -14.00 -7.97
N GLY A 34 8.39 -12.88 -7.28
CA GLY A 34 9.47 -12.71 -6.32
C GLY A 34 9.37 -13.59 -5.07
N LEU A 35 8.25 -14.28 -4.85
CA LEU A 35 8.13 -15.29 -3.78
C LEU A 35 9.13 -16.44 -3.94
N THR A 36 9.60 -16.68 -5.17
CA THR A 36 10.71 -17.59 -5.51
C THR A 36 11.98 -17.27 -4.73
N PHE A 37 12.25 -15.99 -4.44
CA PHE A 37 13.45 -15.56 -3.72
C PHE A 37 13.51 -16.13 -2.29
N ILE A 38 12.36 -16.38 -1.66
CA ILE A 38 12.32 -16.97 -0.31
C ILE A 38 12.87 -18.38 -0.33
N GLY A 39 12.49 -19.18 -1.34
CA GLY A 39 13.02 -20.53 -1.53
C GLY A 39 14.51 -20.55 -1.86
N ILE A 40 15.00 -19.56 -2.62
CA ILE A 40 16.43 -19.38 -2.88
C ILE A 40 17.18 -19.11 -1.57
N ILE A 41 16.72 -18.14 -0.78
CA ILE A 41 17.34 -17.79 0.50
C ILE A 41 17.34 -19.00 1.44
N ARG A 42 16.23 -19.74 1.53
CA ARG A 42 16.13 -20.98 2.32
C ARG A 42 17.18 -22.00 1.89
N ALA A 43 17.27 -22.31 0.60
CA ALA A 43 18.24 -23.27 0.08
C ALA A 43 19.70 -22.83 0.36
N LEU A 44 20.00 -21.53 0.29
CA LEU A 44 21.32 -21.00 0.62
C LEU A 44 21.64 -21.15 2.13
N GLU A 45 20.71 -20.77 3.01
CA GLU A 45 20.92 -20.89 4.47
C GLU A 45 21.07 -22.35 4.93
N GLU A 46 20.20 -23.24 4.47
CA GLU A 46 20.25 -24.67 4.82
C GLU A 46 21.54 -25.36 4.34
N ASN A 47 22.20 -24.78 3.33
CA ASN A 47 23.48 -25.25 2.81
C ASN A 47 24.68 -24.44 3.31
N ASN A 48 24.50 -23.63 4.36
CA ASN A 48 25.54 -22.83 5.02
C ASN A 48 26.24 -21.83 4.07
N ILE A 49 25.55 -21.36 3.03
CA ILE A 49 26.06 -20.36 2.09
C ILE A 49 25.82 -18.96 2.68
N PRO A 50 26.87 -18.13 2.88
CA PRO A 50 26.69 -16.77 3.40
C PRO A 50 25.92 -15.88 2.42
N ILE A 51 25.14 -14.96 2.96
CA ILE A 51 24.59 -13.79 2.27
C ILE A 51 25.10 -12.57 3.03
N ASP A 52 26.04 -11.83 2.44
CA ASP A 52 26.74 -10.72 3.13
C ASP A 52 26.22 -9.34 2.72
N CYS A 53 25.51 -9.22 1.60
CA CYS A 53 24.85 -7.99 1.18
C CYS A 53 23.75 -8.28 0.14
N ILE A 54 22.74 -7.42 0.09
CA ILE A 54 21.58 -7.59 -0.79
C ILE A 54 21.29 -6.32 -1.58
N ALA A 55 21.00 -6.45 -2.87
CA ALA A 55 20.40 -5.40 -3.69
C ALA A 55 19.08 -5.89 -4.29
N GLY A 56 18.02 -5.10 -4.16
CA GLY A 56 16.69 -5.52 -4.60
C GLY A 56 15.86 -4.40 -5.23
N THR A 57 15.00 -4.80 -6.16
CA THR A 57 14.02 -3.95 -6.85
C THR A 57 12.60 -4.49 -6.66
N SER A 58 11.62 -3.64 -6.36
CA SER A 58 10.21 -4.01 -6.21
C SER A 58 10.00 -5.14 -5.21
N ILE A 59 9.40 -6.27 -5.60
CA ILE A 59 9.31 -7.47 -4.74
C ILE A 59 10.68 -7.96 -4.25
N GLY A 60 11.74 -7.83 -5.04
CA GLY A 60 13.10 -8.14 -4.63
C GLY A 60 13.59 -7.20 -3.53
N ALA A 61 13.13 -5.95 -3.51
CA ALA A 61 13.37 -5.04 -2.40
C ALA A 61 12.58 -5.43 -1.14
N ILE A 62 11.35 -5.93 -1.28
CA ILE A 62 10.54 -6.42 -0.16
C ILE A 62 11.20 -7.66 0.47
N VAL A 63 11.42 -8.73 -0.30
CA VAL A 63 12.04 -9.97 0.23
C VAL A 63 13.46 -9.70 0.73
N GLY A 64 14.25 -8.94 -0.05
CA GLY A 64 15.62 -8.59 0.32
C GLY A 64 15.70 -7.75 1.59
N SER A 65 14.78 -6.81 1.78
CA SER A 65 14.75 -6.01 3.01
C SER A 65 14.24 -6.81 4.22
N LEU A 66 13.27 -7.70 4.07
CA LEU A 66 12.86 -8.62 5.15
C LEU A 66 14.06 -9.41 5.65
N TYR A 67 14.84 -10.00 4.75
CA TYR A 67 16.08 -10.70 5.11
C TYR A 67 17.11 -9.77 5.76
N ALA A 68 17.31 -8.59 5.18
CA ALA A 68 18.22 -7.57 5.73
C ALA A 68 17.80 -7.07 7.12
N MET A 69 16.53 -7.18 7.50
CA MET A 69 16.04 -6.87 8.84
C MET A 69 16.07 -8.07 9.79
N GLY A 70 16.64 -9.22 9.36
CA GLY A 70 16.79 -10.40 10.20
C GLY A 70 15.53 -11.27 10.29
N TYR A 71 14.65 -11.24 9.29
CA TYR A 71 13.63 -12.27 9.13
C TYR A 71 14.26 -13.60 8.66
N THR A 72 13.77 -14.73 9.18
CA THR A 72 14.06 -16.06 8.61
C THR A 72 13.18 -16.34 7.38
N PRO A 73 13.54 -17.31 6.52
CA PRO A 73 12.64 -17.77 5.47
C PRO A 73 11.26 -18.20 5.99
N ASP A 74 11.21 -18.91 7.12
CA ASP A 74 9.95 -19.34 7.76
C ASP A 74 9.07 -18.14 8.15
N GLU A 75 9.66 -17.10 8.75
CA GLU A 75 8.93 -15.90 9.16
C GLU A 75 8.44 -15.09 7.94
N MET A 76 9.20 -15.09 6.84
CA MET A 76 8.75 -14.46 5.60
C MET A 76 7.54 -15.18 5.01
N GLU A 77 7.55 -16.51 5.01
CA GLU A 77 6.41 -17.32 4.57
C GLU A 77 5.19 -17.10 5.47
N GLU A 78 5.36 -17.12 6.78
CA GLU A 78 4.29 -16.85 7.74
C GLU A 78 3.67 -15.46 7.51
N LEU A 79 4.52 -14.44 7.33
CA LEU A 79 4.07 -13.10 7.01
C LEU A 79 3.23 -13.07 5.73
N ILE A 80 3.68 -13.72 4.66
CA ILE A 80 3.03 -13.67 3.35
C ILE A 80 1.74 -14.50 3.31
N ARG A 81 1.67 -15.58 4.10
CA ARG A 81 0.43 -16.38 4.29
C ARG A 81 -0.60 -15.66 5.17
N SER A 82 -0.20 -14.64 5.92
CA SER A 82 -1.10 -13.96 6.87
C SER A 82 -2.24 -13.20 6.18
N ASP A 83 -3.39 -13.12 6.86
CA ASP A 83 -4.50 -12.28 6.41
C ASP A 83 -4.09 -10.79 6.36
N ASN A 84 -3.20 -10.34 7.25
CA ASN A 84 -2.66 -8.98 7.23
C ASN A 84 -2.02 -8.65 5.88
N PHE A 85 -1.15 -9.53 5.38
CA PHE A 85 -0.52 -9.34 4.07
C PHE A 85 -1.56 -9.28 2.95
N LYS A 86 -2.62 -10.10 3.03
CA LYS A 86 -3.76 -10.06 2.10
C LYS A 86 -4.49 -8.72 2.11
N TYR A 87 -4.72 -8.12 3.28
CA TYR A 87 -5.29 -6.78 3.38
C TYR A 87 -4.37 -5.72 2.78
N TRP A 88 -3.05 -5.85 2.97
CA TRP A 88 -2.06 -4.91 2.44
C TRP A 88 -2.07 -4.83 0.92
N TYR A 89 -1.99 -5.96 0.20
CA TYR A 89 -1.94 -5.90 -1.27
C TYR A 89 -3.33 -5.72 -1.92
N SER A 90 -4.42 -6.11 -1.25
CA SER A 90 -5.77 -5.93 -1.78
C SER A 90 -6.36 -4.53 -1.51
N GLY A 91 -5.77 -3.77 -0.58
CA GLY A 91 -6.28 -2.46 -0.14
C GLY A 91 -7.57 -2.54 0.69
N ARG A 92 -8.04 -3.75 1.04
CA ARG A 92 -9.26 -3.93 1.84
C ARG A 92 -8.98 -3.64 3.30
N VAL A 93 -9.92 -2.96 3.96
CA VAL A 93 -9.84 -2.73 5.40
C VAL A 93 -10.31 -3.97 6.15
N GLU A 94 -9.52 -4.40 7.14
CA GLU A 94 -9.90 -5.46 8.09
C GLU A 94 -11.24 -5.12 8.75
N SER A 95 -12.12 -6.11 8.87
CA SER A 95 -13.49 -5.91 9.32
C SER A 95 -13.57 -5.30 10.72
N GLU A 96 -12.59 -5.58 11.58
CA GLU A 96 -12.52 -5.04 12.94
C GLU A 96 -12.30 -3.53 12.97
N TYR A 97 -11.47 -2.97 12.09
CA TYR A 97 -11.19 -1.52 12.06
C TYR A 97 -12.22 -0.70 11.28
N VAL A 98 -13.26 -1.34 10.73
CA VAL A 98 -14.34 -0.62 10.03
C VAL A 98 -15.16 0.19 11.03
N TYR A 99 -14.99 1.51 10.99
CA TYR A 99 -15.72 2.41 11.88
C TYR A 99 -17.09 2.79 11.31
N TYR A 100 -18.10 1.94 11.57
CA TYR A 100 -19.46 2.06 11.04
C TYR A 100 -20.16 3.40 11.33
N PHE A 101 -19.72 4.13 12.37
CA PHE A 101 -20.22 5.48 12.65
C PHE A 101 -19.93 6.45 11.49
N LYS A 102 -18.74 6.40 10.88
CA LYS A 102 -18.34 7.26 9.75
C LYS A 102 -18.67 6.68 8.38
N LYS A 103 -19.01 5.38 8.31
CA LYS A 103 -19.37 4.72 7.05
C LYS A 103 -20.63 5.34 6.43
N ASP A 104 -20.50 5.73 5.17
CA ASP A 104 -21.60 6.26 4.39
C ASP A 104 -22.61 5.19 3.96
N ARG A 105 -23.73 5.67 3.44
CA ARG A 105 -24.78 4.80 2.91
C ARG A 105 -24.35 4.28 1.54
N PRO A 106 -24.68 3.02 1.23
CA PRO A 106 -24.47 2.52 -0.12
C PRO A 106 -25.33 3.33 -1.10
N THR A 107 -24.72 3.77 -2.18
CA THR A 107 -25.37 4.41 -3.33
C THR A 107 -25.14 3.53 -4.57
N PRO A 108 -25.95 3.65 -5.64
CA PRO A 108 -25.71 2.96 -6.92
C PRO A 108 -24.53 3.51 -7.73
N GLU A 109 -23.57 4.16 -7.09
CA GLU A 109 -22.42 4.75 -7.76
C GLU A 109 -21.47 3.68 -8.30
N LEU A 110 -20.91 3.95 -9.47
CA LEU A 110 -19.86 3.13 -10.09
C LEU A 110 -18.56 3.92 -10.20
N LEU A 111 -18.66 5.23 -10.42
CA LEU A 111 -17.54 6.16 -10.59
C LEU A 111 -17.75 7.37 -9.69
N ASN A 112 -16.68 7.81 -9.02
CA ASN A 112 -16.66 9.01 -8.19
C ASN A 112 -15.44 9.89 -8.56
N PHE A 113 -15.71 11.14 -8.87
CA PHE A 113 -14.73 12.15 -9.26
C PHE A 113 -14.70 13.29 -8.25
N HIS A 114 -13.53 13.60 -7.71
CA HIS A 114 -13.36 14.72 -6.78
C HIS A 114 -12.95 15.99 -7.54
N ILE A 115 -13.64 17.10 -7.28
CA ILE A 115 -13.41 18.40 -7.89
C ILE A 115 -12.75 19.32 -6.87
N PHE A 116 -11.46 19.58 -7.06
CA PHE A 116 -10.68 20.50 -6.23
C PHE A 116 -10.93 21.95 -6.66
N LEU A 117 -11.84 22.64 -5.98
CA LEU A 117 -12.06 24.08 -6.14
C LEU A 117 -11.01 24.82 -5.28
N LYS A 118 -9.90 25.25 -5.87
CA LYS A 118 -8.95 26.18 -5.24
C LYS A 118 -8.82 27.45 -6.08
N ASP A 119 -8.69 28.59 -5.41
CA ASP A 119 -8.49 29.92 -5.99
C ASP A 119 -7.25 29.97 -6.91
N SER A 120 -7.46 29.77 -8.20
CA SER A 120 -6.69 30.42 -9.27
C SER A 120 -7.38 30.17 -10.61
N LEU A 121 -7.72 31.24 -11.33
CA LEU A 121 -8.23 31.28 -12.71
C LEU A 121 -7.22 30.74 -13.77
N GLN A 122 -6.28 29.88 -13.37
CA GLN A 122 -5.51 29.04 -14.28
C GLN A 122 -6.07 27.61 -14.17
N THR A 123 -7.04 27.32 -15.05
CA THR A 123 -7.47 25.99 -15.50
C THR A 123 -6.71 24.79 -14.88
N LYS A 124 -7.07 24.41 -13.64
CA LYS A 124 -6.59 23.15 -13.05
C LYS A 124 -7.51 22.04 -13.52
N LYS A 125 -7.00 21.24 -14.46
CA LYS A 125 -7.64 20.08 -15.07
C LYS A 125 -8.30 19.23 -13.98
N ALA A 126 -9.60 19.00 -14.11
CA ALA A 126 -10.25 17.92 -13.37
C ALA A 126 -9.45 16.64 -13.63
N GLN A 127 -9.05 15.95 -12.56
CA GLN A 127 -8.25 14.75 -12.67
C GLN A 127 -9.21 13.59 -12.94
N PHE A 128 -9.38 13.25 -14.22
CA PHE A 128 -10.36 12.28 -14.70
C PHE A 128 -9.92 10.81 -14.58
N LEU A 129 -8.67 10.55 -14.19
CA LEU A 129 -8.11 9.19 -14.14
C LEU A 129 -7.80 8.78 -12.69
N PRO A 130 -8.20 7.58 -12.26
CA PRO A 130 -7.75 7.02 -10.99
C PRO A 130 -6.22 6.89 -11.00
N THR A 131 -5.57 7.31 -9.90
CA THR A 131 -4.10 7.30 -9.79
C THR A 131 -3.51 5.93 -9.46
N SER A 132 -4.32 5.02 -8.94
CA SER A 132 -3.93 3.66 -8.56
C SER A 132 -5.15 2.74 -8.51
N VAL A 133 -4.95 1.45 -8.83
CA VAL A 133 -5.97 0.40 -8.68
C VAL A 133 -6.11 -0.03 -7.22
N VAL A 134 -4.99 -0.08 -6.48
CA VAL A 134 -4.98 -0.44 -5.06
C VAL A 134 -5.03 0.83 -4.21
N ASP A 135 -5.87 0.80 -3.18
CA ASP A 135 -5.93 1.87 -2.18
C ASP A 135 -4.64 1.84 -1.31
N PRO A 136 -3.84 2.92 -1.27
CA PRO A 136 -2.57 2.95 -0.55
C PRO A 136 -2.73 2.91 0.98
N ILE A 137 -3.94 3.11 1.51
CA ILE A 137 -4.21 3.23 2.95
C ILE A 137 -3.63 2.06 3.75
N GLN A 138 -3.86 0.83 3.31
CA GLN A 138 -3.38 -0.37 4.01
C GLN A 138 -1.86 -0.49 3.96
N LEU A 139 -1.27 -0.24 2.79
CA LEU A 139 0.18 -0.27 2.62
C LEU A 139 0.88 0.77 3.49
N ASN A 140 0.33 1.98 3.59
CA ASN A 140 0.98 3.06 4.33
C ASN A 140 1.15 2.71 5.83
N ILE A 141 0.16 2.06 6.46
CA ILE A 141 0.28 1.63 7.86
C ILE A 141 1.12 0.36 8.00
N ALA A 142 1.01 -0.59 7.06
CA ALA A 142 1.82 -1.81 7.04
C ALA A 142 3.33 -1.53 6.99
N PHE A 143 3.74 -0.57 6.16
CA PHE A 143 5.15 -0.20 6.03
C PHE A 143 5.68 0.48 7.29
N LEU A 144 4.84 1.22 8.02
CA LEU A 144 5.21 1.71 9.35
C LEU A 144 5.43 0.53 10.31
N GLU A 145 4.52 -0.42 10.35
CA GLU A 145 4.61 -1.61 11.23
C GLU A 145 5.89 -2.41 10.98
N LEU A 146 6.14 -2.75 9.72
CA LEU A 146 7.23 -3.64 9.32
C LEU A 146 8.61 -3.01 9.48
N TYR A 147 8.79 -1.76 9.04
CA TYR A 147 10.13 -1.21 8.79
C TYR A 147 10.61 -0.22 9.85
N THR A 148 9.73 0.32 10.70
CA THR A 148 10.09 1.37 11.67
C THR A 148 11.18 0.93 12.65
N ARG A 149 11.04 -0.28 13.21
CA ARG A 149 11.98 -0.79 14.23
C ARG A 149 13.37 -1.01 13.64
N ALA A 150 13.44 -1.58 12.44
CA ALA A 150 14.71 -1.79 11.75
C ALA A 150 15.35 -0.48 11.28
N THR A 151 14.55 0.47 10.77
CA THR A 151 15.01 1.84 10.43
C THR A 151 15.69 2.51 11.63
N THR A 152 15.12 2.30 12.81
CA THR A 152 15.64 2.84 14.07
C THR A 152 16.97 2.21 14.46
N VAL A 153 17.05 0.87 14.46
CA VAL A 153 18.27 0.14 14.82
C VAL A 153 19.41 0.44 13.86
N CYS A 154 19.13 0.50 12.55
CA CYS A 154 20.14 0.82 11.55
C CYS A 154 20.50 2.32 11.49
N ARG A 155 19.83 3.17 12.29
CA ARG A 155 20.04 4.64 12.34
C ARG A 155 19.95 5.26 10.95
N GLU A 156 18.96 4.85 10.18
CA GLU A 156 18.74 5.27 8.79
C GLU A 156 19.93 4.96 7.85
N ASN A 157 20.84 4.05 8.21
CA ASN A 157 21.93 3.59 7.35
C ASN A 157 21.74 2.10 7.03
N PHE A 158 21.45 1.77 5.78
CA PHE A 158 21.12 0.40 5.40
C PHE A 158 22.32 -0.55 5.43
N ASP A 159 23.54 -0.04 5.56
CA ASP A 159 24.73 -0.86 5.84
C ASP A 159 24.76 -1.41 7.27
N SER A 160 23.98 -0.84 8.18
CA SER A 160 23.90 -1.23 9.60
C SER A 160 22.74 -2.18 9.93
N LEU A 161 22.06 -2.69 8.90
CA LEU A 161 21.05 -3.74 9.00
C LEU A 161 21.69 -5.11 9.33
N PHE A 162 20.89 -6.14 9.56
CA PHE A 162 21.39 -7.51 9.83
C PHE A 162 22.35 -7.98 8.72
N VAL A 163 22.00 -7.66 7.46
CA VAL A 163 22.91 -7.62 6.33
C VAL A 163 22.76 -6.28 5.57
N PRO A 164 23.87 -5.68 5.09
CA PRO A 164 23.84 -4.48 4.26
C PRO A 164 22.88 -4.58 3.06
N PHE A 165 22.09 -3.53 2.84
CA PHE A 165 21.03 -3.52 1.82
C PHE A 165 21.05 -2.30 0.90
N ARG A 166 20.69 -2.50 -0.38
CA ARG A 166 20.37 -1.43 -1.34
C ARG A 166 19.00 -1.68 -1.93
N CYS A 167 18.19 -0.63 -1.93
CA CYS A 167 16.86 -0.63 -2.51
C CYS A 167 16.86 0.25 -3.75
N VAL A 168 16.32 -0.24 -4.86
CA VAL A 168 16.28 0.52 -6.11
C VAL A 168 14.87 1.02 -6.40
N ALA A 169 14.73 2.31 -6.59
CA ALA A 169 13.53 3.00 -7.01
C ALA A 169 13.80 3.79 -8.32
N SER A 170 12.80 4.47 -8.84
CA SER A 170 12.88 5.22 -10.10
C SER A 170 12.47 6.67 -9.94
N ASP A 171 13.27 7.57 -10.52
CA ASP A 171 12.91 8.97 -10.73
C ASP A 171 12.42 9.13 -12.17
N VAL A 172 11.11 9.16 -12.33
CA VAL A 172 10.46 9.25 -13.66
C VAL A 172 10.65 10.62 -14.30
N TYR A 173 10.86 11.68 -13.51
CA TYR A 173 11.06 13.03 -14.05
C TYR A 173 12.43 13.16 -14.72
N HIS A 174 13.48 12.68 -14.06
CA HIS A 174 14.84 12.68 -14.61
C HIS A 174 15.19 11.42 -15.41
N LYS A 175 14.25 10.47 -15.54
CA LYS A 175 14.41 9.17 -16.22
C LYS A 175 15.66 8.40 -15.78
N LYS A 176 15.79 8.19 -14.47
CA LYS A 176 16.97 7.52 -13.91
C LYS A 176 16.62 6.63 -12.73
N SER A 177 17.45 5.61 -12.56
CA SER A 177 17.44 4.78 -11.36
C SER A 177 17.86 5.59 -10.13
N MET A 178 17.25 5.26 -9.00
CA MET A 178 17.49 5.88 -7.70
C MET A 178 17.87 4.79 -6.69
N THR A 179 19.16 4.71 -6.35
CA THR A 179 19.66 3.77 -5.35
C THR A 179 19.53 4.35 -3.94
N LEU A 180 18.69 3.71 -3.13
CA LEU A 180 18.43 4.06 -1.75
C LEU A 180 19.30 3.20 -0.82
N ARG A 181 20.16 3.87 -0.06
CA ARG A 181 21.11 3.27 0.90
C ARG A 181 20.96 3.79 2.33
N LYS A 182 20.11 4.81 2.51
CA LYS A 182 19.90 5.50 3.78
C LYS A 182 18.52 6.17 3.82
N GLY A 183 18.10 6.58 5.01
CA GLY A 183 16.81 7.20 5.30
C GLY A 183 15.82 6.20 5.91
N SER A 184 14.53 6.46 5.72
CA SER A 184 13.45 5.54 6.10
C SER A 184 13.48 4.30 5.20
N LEU A 185 13.73 3.12 5.79
CA LEU A 185 13.73 1.85 5.05
C LEU A 185 12.34 1.56 4.48
N GLY A 186 11.29 1.86 5.26
CA GLY A 186 9.91 1.70 4.82
C GLY A 186 9.58 2.58 3.61
N ASP A 187 9.96 3.86 3.63
CA ASP A 187 9.75 4.73 2.46
C ASP A 187 10.56 4.23 1.24
N ALA A 188 11.78 3.73 1.45
CA ALA A 188 12.60 3.22 0.36
C ALA A 188 11.96 2.01 -0.34
N VAL A 189 11.55 1.01 0.43
CA VAL A 189 10.90 -0.19 -0.11
C VAL A 189 9.51 0.17 -0.68
N ARG A 190 8.77 1.09 -0.06
CA ARG A 190 7.45 1.56 -0.54
C ARG A 190 7.57 2.25 -1.90
N ALA A 191 8.61 3.05 -2.09
CA ALA A 191 8.91 3.67 -3.38
C ALA A 191 9.30 2.62 -4.42
N SER A 192 10.18 1.69 -4.07
CA SER A 192 10.63 0.60 -4.94
C SER A 192 9.51 -0.32 -5.44
N MET A 193 8.39 -0.41 -4.70
CA MET A 193 7.17 -1.15 -5.06
C MET A 193 6.09 -0.28 -5.76
N SER A 194 6.31 1.02 -5.93
CA SER A 194 5.28 1.95 -6.44
C SER A 194 5.07 1.86 -7.96
N PHE A 195 4.60 0.71 -8.45
CA PHE A 195 4.44 0.44 -9.87
C PHE A 195 3.32 1.31 -10.46
N PRO A 196 3.54 2.03 -11.58
CA PRO A 196 2.55 2.93 -12.18
C PRO A 196 1.19 2.27 -12.38
N PHE A 197 0.12 3.05 -12.17
CA PHE A 197 -1.29 2.63 -12.27
C PHE A 197 -1.75 1.57 -11.25
N VAL A 198 -0.86 0.78 -10.66
CA VAL A 198 -1.21 -0.20 -9.62
C VAL A 198 -1.14 0.43 -8.24
N PHE A 199 0.00 1.03 -7.90
CA PHE A 199 0.27 1.63 -6.60
C PHE A 199 0.59 3.12 -6.73
N LYS A 200 0.08 3.92 -5.78
CA LYS A 200 0.35 5.36 -5.74
C LYS A 200 1.83 5.62 -5.41
N PRO A 201 2.53 6.51 -6.15
CA PRO A 201 3.93 6.88 -5.85
C PRO A 201 4.03 7.74 -4.59
N ILE A 202 5.21 7.73 -3.98
CA ILE A 202 5.53 8.55 -2.80
C ILE A 202 6.67 9.53 -3.10
N LYS A 203 6.81 10.58 -2.28
CA LYS A 203 7.91 11.53 -2.41
C LYS A 203 9.04 11.19 -1.46
N ILE A 204 10.26 11.10 -1.98
CA ILE A 204 11.50 10.95 -1.21
C ILE A 204 12.40 12.13 -1.54
N ASN A 205 12.73 12.95 -0.53
CA ASN A 205 13.59 14.14 -0.69
C ASN A 205 13.12 15.09 -1.81
N GLY A 206 11.81 15.26 -1.96
CA GLY A 206 11.21 16.11 -3.01
C GLY A 206 11.08 15.44 -4.38
N VAL A 207 11.70 14.28 -4.61
CA VAL A 207 11.56 13.50 -5.84
C VAL A 207 10.34 12.59 -5.74
N LEU A 208 9.50 12.58 -6.78
CA LEU A 208 8.39 11.63 -6.89
C LEU A 208 8.96 10.28 -7.35
N ALA A 209 9.01 9.33 -6.42
CA ALA A 209 9.65 8.04 -6.62
C ALA A 209 8.64 6.96 -7.00
N TYR A 210 9.00 6.17 -8.01
CA TYR A 210 8.25 5.05 -8.56
C TYR A 210 9.04 3.74 -8.41
N ASP A 211 8.40 2.64 -8.79
CA ASP A 211 9.02 1.31 -8.79
C ASP A 211 10.36 1.29 -9.53
N GLY A 212 11.36 0.64 -8.94
CA GLY A 212 12.72 0.58 -9.51
C GLY A 212 12.78 -0.16 -10.84
N GLY A 213 11.82 -1.04 -11.11
CA GLY A 213 11.72 -1.85 -12.31
C GLY A 213 11.53 -1.02 -13.60
N LEU A 214 11.19 0.27 -13.48
CA LEU A 214 11.10 1.15 -14.64
C LEU A 214 12.47 1.44 -15.28
N PHE A 215 13.54 1.56 -14.50
CA PHE A 215 14.87 1.93 -15.02
C PHE A 215 16.00 0.98 -14.62
N ASN A 216 15.84 0.19 -13.56
CA ASN A 216 16.83 -0.81 -13.15
C ASN A 216 16.12 -1.96 -12.40
N ASN A 217 15.57 -2.90 -13.18
CA ASN A 217 14.83 -4.04 -12.61
C ASN A 217 15.73 -5.13 -12.03
N PHE A 218 17.02 -5.16 -12.37
CA PHE A 218 17.98 -6.15 -11.88
C PHE A 218 19.29 -5.47 -11.46
N PRO A 219 19.43 -5.08 -10.19
CA PRO A 219 20.43 -4.11 -9.75
C PRO A 219 21.82 -4.72 -9.50
N VAL A 220 22.35 -5.45 -10.49
CA VAL A 220 23.71 -6.03 -10.46
C VAL A 220 24.77 -4.94 -10.48
N ASP A 221 24.55 -3.88 -11.24
CA ASP A 221 25.43 -2.71 -11.28
C ASP A 221 25.57 -2.07 -9.89
N VAL A 222 24.47 -1.94 -9.15
CA VAL A 222 24.46 -1.43 -7.78
C VAL A 222 25.26 -2.38 -6.86
N MET A 223 25.06 -3.69 -6.99
CA MET A 223 25.81 -4.68 -6.20
C MET A 223 27.33 -4.55 -6.45
N ILE A 224 27.74 -4.46 -7.71
CA ILE A 224 29.14 -4.31 -8.11
C ILE A 224 29.72 -2.99 -7.59
N ASN A 225 29.01 -1.88 -7.77
CA ASN A 225 29.54 -0.55 -7.48
C ASN A 225 29.58 -0.23 -5.97
N ASP A 226 28.51 -0.55 -5.24
CA ASP A 226 28.36 -0.16 -3.85
C ASP A 226 28.95 -1.19 -2.87
N PHE A 227 28.78 -2.49 -3.14
CA PHE A 227 29.19 -3.54 -2.19
C PHE A 227 30.47 -4.27 -2.55
N LYS A 228 30.77 -4.38 -3.85
CA LYS A 228 31.97 -5.07 -4.38
C LYS A 228 32.17 -6.47 -3.76
N PRO A 229 31.17 -7.36 -3.80
CA PRO A 229 31.35 -8.72 -3.31
C PRO A 229 32.30 -9.51 -4.21
N ASP A 230 32.89 -10.58 -3.68
CA ASP A 230 33.74 -11.49 -4.44
C ASP A 230 32.91 -12.38 -5.38
N ILE A 231 31.68 -12.72 -4.98
CA ILE A 231 30.73 -13.51 -5.76
C ILE A 231 29.34 -12.90 -5.66
N ILE A 232 28.64 -12.85 -6.79
CA ILE A 232 27.24 -12.46 -6.88
C ILE A 232 26.38 -13.69 -7.17
N ILE A 233 25.30 -13.86 -6.41
CA ILE A 233 24.19 -14.73 -6.77
C ILE A 233 23.06 -13.81 -7.27
N GLY A 234 22.74 -13.91 -8.55
CA GLY A 234 21.68 -13.13 -9.18
C GLY A 234 20.43 -13.98 -9.38
N SER A 235 19.26 -13.43 -9.08
CA SER A 235 17.97 -14.07 -9.35
C SER A 235 17.04 -13.15 -10.14
N VAL A 236 16.55 -13.65 -11.27
CA VAL A 236 15.66 -12.94 -12.18
C VAL A 236 14.34 -13.70 -12.28
N VAL A 237 13.24 -13.01 -11.97
CA VAL A 237 11.85 -13.53 -12.06
C VAL A 237 10.96 -12.67 -12.96
N ALA A 238 11.56 -11.69 -13.64
CA ALA A 238 10.85 -10.77 -14.50
C ALA A 238 10.40 -11.49 -15.79
N PRO A 239 9.17 -11.27 -16.27
CA PRO A 239 8.77 -11.76 -17.59
C PRO A 239 9.65 -11.13 -18.67
N GLU A 240 9.90 -11.87 -19.76
CA GLU A 240 10.26 -11.23 -21.02
C GLU A 240 9.21 -10.16 -21.36
N GLN A 241 9.64 -8.99 -21.86
CA GLN A 241 8.74 -7.86 -22.14
C GLN A 241 7.57 -8.33 -23.03
N MET A 242 6.40 -8.51 -22.41
CA MET A 242 5.20 -8.91 -23.13
C MET A 242 4.80 -7.79 -24.09
N LYS A 243 4.62 -8.16 -25.35
CA LYS A 243 4.13 -7.24 -26.37
C LYS A 243 2.67 -6.90 -26.03
N ALA A 244 2.44 -5.67 -25.59
CA ALA A 244 1.09 -5.19 -25.31
C ALA A 244 0.20 -5.35 -26.55
N GLU A 245 -1.01 -5.86 -26.37
CA GLU A 245 -2.00 -6.00 -27.44
C GLU A 245 -2.50 -4.63 -27.92
N GLU A 246 -3.07 -4.57 -29.12
CA GLU A 246 -3.56 -3.31 -29.74
C GLU A 246 -4.58 -2.57 -28.86
N ASN A 247 -5.39 -3.31 -28.11
CA ASN A 247 -6.42 -2.74 -27.23
C ASN A 247 -5.95 -2.51 -25.79
N ASP A 248 -4.73 -2.92 -25.43
CA ASP A 248 -4.16 -2.72 -24.10
C ASP A 248 -3.37 -1.40 -24.03
N LEU A 249 -4.10 -0.28 -23.94
CA LEU A 249 -3.50 1.05 -23.86
C LEU A 249 -2.61 1.23 -22.63
N ILE A 250 -2.95 0.61 -21.50
CA ILE A 250 -2.15 0.70 -20.26
C ILE A 250 -0.85 -0.09 -20.42
N GLY A 251 -0.89 -1.30 -20.98
CA GLY A 251 0.29 -2.07 -21.33
C GLY A 251 1.18 -1.36 -22.35
N GLN A 252 0.59 -0.69 -23.35
CA GLN A 252 1.35 0.11 -24.32
C GLN A 252 2.07 1.28 -23.65
N ILE A 253 1.40 2.02 -22.76
CA ILE A 253 2.04 3.10 -21.99
C ILE A 253 3.15 2.52 -21.09
N ASN A 254 2.91 1.40 -20.42
CA ASN A 254 3.91 0.72 -19.60
C ASN A 254 5.16 0.36 -20.43
N ASN A 255 4.98 -0.19 -21.63
CA ASN A 255 6.08 -0.51 -22.55
C ASN A 255 6.83 0.73 -23.06
N MET A 256 6.20 1.92 -23.05
CA MET A 256 6.87 3.19 -23.41
C MET A 256 7.66 3.82 -22.26
N ILE A 257 7.30 3.54 -21.00
CA ILE A 257 7.94 4.14 -19.82
C ILE A 257 9.01 3.24 -19.19
N VAL A 258 8.93 1.93 -19.37
CA VAL A 258 9.90 0.95 -18.85
C VAL A 258 11.09 0.87 -19.78
N ASP A 259 12.28 1.20 -19.28
CA ASP A 259 13.52 1.04 -20.01
C ASP A 259 13.91 -0.45 -20.11
N ARG A 260 14.71 -0.77 -21.14
CA ARG A 260 15.29 -2.10 -21.27
C ARG A 260 16.26 -2.35 -20.11
N THR A 261 15.99 -3.37 -19.31
CA THR A 261 16.88 -3.82 -18.25
C THR A 261 17.87 -4.85 -18.80
N ASP A 262 19.15 -4.68 -18.47
CA ASP A 262 20.18 -5.70 -18.67
C ASP A 262 20.09 -6.74 -17.55
N TYR A 263 19.68 -7.97 -17.89
CA TYR A 263 19.58 -9.09 -16.96
C TYR A 263 20.83 -9.98 -16.94
N THR A 264 21.92 -9.53 -17.55
CA THR A 264 23.16 -10.32 -17.60
C THR A 264 23.97 -10.19 -16.32
N LEU A 265 24.63 -11.30 -15.97
CA LEU A 265 25.66 -11.34 -14.94
C LEU A 265 26.86 -12.07 -15.55
N PRO A 266 28.02 -11.41 -15.71
CA PRO A 266 29.21 -12.09 -16.21
C PRO A 266 29.55 -13.32 -15.39
N ASP A 267 29.82 -14.45 -16.05
CA ASP A 267 30.16 -15.72 -15.40
C ASP A 267 31.37 -15.60 -14.45
N SER A 268 32.27 -14.65 -14.70
CA SER A 268 33.43 -14.38 -13.83
C SER A 268 33.05 -13.74 -12.49
N LEU A 269 31.87 -13.10 -12.41
CA LEU A 269 31.40 -12.39 -11.21
C LEU A 269 30.45 -13.21 -10.36
N GLY A 270 29.81 -14.25 -10.90
CA GLY A 270 28.75 -14.91 -10.15
C GLY A 270 27.98 -16.01 -10.84
N ILE A 271 26.84 -16.35 -10.24
CA ILE A 271 25.87 -17.35 -10.72
C ILE A 271 24.54 -16.64 -10.92
N LEU A 272 23.96 -16.81 -12.11
CA LEU A 272 22.65 -16.26 -12.46
C LEU A 272 21.60 -17.39 -12.46
N MET A 273 20.48 -17.13 -11.80
CA MET A 273 19.28 -17.98 -11.83
C MET A 273 18.16 -17.19 -12.49
N THR A 274 17.58 -17.76 -13.55
CA THR A 274 16.48 -17.14 -14.28
C THR A 274 15.27 -18.05 -14.20
N PHE A 275 14.13 -17.45 -13.84
CA PHE A 275 12.86 -18.14 -13.68
C PHE A 275 11.85 -17.49 -14.63
N ASP A 276 11.17 -18.32 -15.40
CA ASP A 276 10.07 -17.88 -16.25
C ASP A 276 8.76 -18.48 -15.75
N TYR A 277 7.72 -17.65 -15.78
CA TYR A 277 6.39 -17.99 -15.28
C TYR A 277 5.37 -17.45 -16.28
N ASP A 278 4.70 -18.36 -16.98
CA ASP A 278 3.67 -18.00 -17.97
C ASP A 278 2.33 -17.63 -17.32
N ASP A 279 2.01 -18.23 -16.17
CA ASP A 279 0.68 -18.20 -15.55
C ASP A 279 0.64 -17.51 -14.17
N VAL A 280 1.59 -16.62 -13.90
CA VAL A 280 1.69 -15.88 -12.63
C VAL A 280 1.59 -14.38 -12.87
N GLY A 281 0.47 -13.79 -12.41
CA GLY A 281 0.23 -12.36 -12.44
C GLY A 281 0.99 -11.59 -11.35
N LEU A 282 0.98 -10.26 -11.46
CA LEU A 282 1.72 -9.37 -10.55
C LEU A 282 1.30 -9.50 -9.07
N LEU A 283 0.02 -9.81 -8.82
CA LEU A 283 -0.58 -9.86 -7.48
C LEU A 283 -0.98 -11.28 -7.01
N ASP A 284 -0.50 -12.32 -7.69
CA ASP A 284 -0.84 -13.73 -7.39
C ASP A 284 -0.07 -14.30 -6.18
N PHE A 285 -0.03 -13.55 -5.08
CA PHE A 285 0.69 -13.94 -3.86
C PHE A 285 0.16 -15.21 -3.20
N GLN A 286 -1.06 -15.65 -3.56
CA GLN A 286 -1.62 -16.93 -3.14
C GLN A 286 -0.83 -18.15 -3.65
N LYS A 287 -0.02 -18.00 -4.71
CA LYS A 287 0.82 -19.07 -5.28
C LYS A 287 2.16 -19.26 -4.54
N LEU A 288 2.23 -18.87 -3.26
CA LEU A 288 3.47 -18.91 -2.47
C LEU A 288 4.18 -20.26 -2.51
N GLU A 289 3.44 -21.36 -2.27
CA GLU A 289 4.03 -22.71 -2.18
C GLU A 289 4.71 -23.14 -3.49
N GLU A 290 4.03 -22.95 -4.62
CA GLU A 290 4.56 -23.26 -5.95
C GLU A 290 5.83 -22.45 -6.28
N LEU A 291 5.80 -21.14 -6.03
CA LEU A 291 6.88 -20.22 -6.35
C LEU A 291 8.10 -20.45 -5.44
N HIS A 292 7.85 -20.56 -4.14
CA HIS A 292 8.87 -20.92 -3.15
C HIS A 292 9.58 -22.21 -3.53
N ASP A 293 8.82 -23.29 -3.77
CA ASP A 293 9.39 -24.62 -4.04
C ASP A 293 10.17 -24.64 -5.34
N THR A 294 9.75 -23.87 -6.33
CA THR A 294 10.49 -23.70 -7.58
C THR A 294 11.86 -23.04 -7.33
N GLY A 295 11.90 -21.96 -6.55
CA GLY A 295 13.14 -21.29 -6.17
C GLY A 295 14.08 -22.20 -5.38
N TYR A 296 13.53 -22.91 -4.40
CA TYR A 296 14.29 -23.85 -3.58
C TYR A 296 14.89 -24.99 -4.42
N ARG A 297 14.08 -25.70 -5.20
CA ARG A 297 14.54 -26.83 -6.04
C ARG A 297 15.59 -26.40 -7.06
N HIS A 298 15.38 -25.26 -7.73
CA HIS A 298 16.34 -24.77 -8.73
C HIS A 298 17.69 -24.41 -8.08
N THR A 299 17.66 -23.77 -6.91
CA THR A 299 18.88 -23.46 -6.16
C THR A 299 19.61 -24.74 -5.72
N MET A 300 18.87 -25.77 -5.31
CA MET A 300 19.44 -27.06 -4.94
C MET A 300 20.11 -27.78 -6.11
N ILE A 301 19.56 -27.68 -7.34
CA ILE A 301 20.20 -28.22 -8.55
C ILE A 301 21.55 -27.55 -8.81
N LEU A 302 21.65 -26.24 -8.57
CA LEU A 302 22.88 -25.48 -8.77
C LEU A 302 23.82 -25.51 -7.56
N MET A 303 23.44 -26.18 -6.47
CA MET A 303 24.14 -26.10 -5.19
C MET A 303 25.60 -26.56 -5.27
N ASP A 304 25.91 -27.56 -6.09
CA ASP A 304 27.29 -28.02 -6.29
C ASP A 304 28.14 -26.94 -6.97
N SER A 305 27.58 -26.22 -7.96
CA SER A 305 28.24 -25.07 -8.60
C SER A 305 28.41 -23.91 -7.62
N ILE A 306 27.37 -23.61 -6.82
CA ILE A 306 27.40 -22.60 -5.76
C ILE A 306 28.50 -22.91 -4.75
N LYS A 307 28.55 -24.16 -4.24
CA LYS A 307 29.56 -24.62 -3.28
C LYS A 307 30.97 -24.67 -3.88
N GLY A 308 31.10 -24.89 -5.19
CA GLY A 308 32.37 -24.88 -5.90
C GLY A 308 32.96 -23.47 -6.05
N ARG A 309 32.12 -22.45 -6.22
CA ARG A 309 32.58 -21.05 -6.34
C ARG A 309 32.70 -20.36 -4.99
N ILE A 310 31.74 -20.60 -4.09
CA ILE A 310 31.74 -20.04 -2.73
C ILE A 310 32.37 -21.07 -1.81
N GLN A 311 33.57 -20.81 -1.29
CA GLN A 311 34.30 -21.71 -0.39
C GLN A 311 33.96 -21.43 1.09
N ARG A 312 33.56 -20.19 1.40
CA ARG A 312 33.15 -19.80 2.76
C ARG A 312 31.84 -20.47 3.16
N ARG A 313 31.79 -21.02 4.37
CA ARG A 313 30.56 -21.51 5.00
C ARG A 313 30.29 -20.75 6.29
N VAL A 314 29.02 -20.53 6.57
CA VAL A 314 28.58 -19.95 7.85
C VAL A 314 27.62 -20.92 8.48
N ASP A 315 27.95 -21.31 9.70
CA ASP A 315 27.15 -22.23 10.50
C ASP A 315 25.76 -21.66 10.83
N ALA A 316 24.74 -22.51 10.73
CA ALA A 316 23.35 -22.13 10.94
C ALA A 316 23.09 -21.60 12.37
N ASP A 317 23.73 -22.18 13.40
CA ASP A 317 23.57 -21.73 14.78
C ASP A 317 24.23 -20.36 15.00
N SER A 318 25.34 -20.10 14.31
CA SER A 318 25.97 -18.76 14.31
C SER A 318 25.04 -17.70 13.67
N ILE A 319 24.42 -17.98 12.53
CA ILE A 319 23.45 -17.06 11.89
C ILE A 319 22.26 -16.84 12.81
N ARG A 320 21.70 -17.91 13.38
CA ARG A 320 20.59 -17.84 14.32
C ARG A 320 20.91 -16.99 15.53
N SER A 321 22.09 -17.18 16.12
CA SER A 321 22.55 -16.38 17.28
C SER A 321 22.71 -14.91 16.93
N LYS A 322 23.32 -14.60 15.77
CA LYS A 322 23.44 -13.22 15.25
C LYS A 322 22.06 -12.58 15.03
N ARG A 323 21.11 -13.35 14.49
CA ARG A 323 19.74 -12.91 14.21
C ARG A 323 18.98 -12.60 15.51
N VAL A 324 19.05 -13.48 16.51
CA VAL A 324 18.47 -13.25 17.84
C VAL A 324 19.07 -12.01 18.49
N ALA A 325 20.40 -11.86 18.46
CA ALA A 325 21.07 -10.68 18.99
C ALA A 325 20.60 -9.38 18.30
N TYR A 326 20.49 -9.38 16.97
CA TYR A 326 19.95 -8.24 16.21
C TYR A 326 18.50 -7.94 16.60
N ARG A 327 17.63 -8.94 16.62
CA ARG A 327 16.19 -8.75 16.91
C ARG A 327 15.92 -8.27 18.34
N ASN A 328 16.74 -8.69 19.30
CA ASN A 328 16.64 -8.20 20.68
C ASN A 328 16.97 -6.70 20.82
N THR A 329 17.62 -6.09 19.82
CA THR A 329 17.85 -4.62 19.80
C THR A 329 16.67 -3.81 19.27
N LEU A 330 15.67 -4.46 18.65
CA LEU A 330 14.54 -3.77 18.03
C LEU A 330 13.61 -3.20 19.12
N PRO A 331 13.46 -1.87 19.24
CA PRO A 331 12.60 -1.27 20.27
C PRO A 331 11.11 -1.53 19.96
N GLU A 332 10.27 -1.55 20.99
CA GLU A 332 8.82 -1.72 20.84
C GLU A 332 8.16 -0.49 20.21
N LEU A 333 7.11 -0.71 19.41
CA LEU A 333 6.32 0.36 18.78
C LEU A 333 5.34 0.98 19.78
N ARG A 334 5.87 1.88 20.62
CA ARG A 334 5.10 2.72 21.54
C ARG A 334 5.24 4.18 21.13
N PHE A 335 4.16 4.94 21.13
CA PHE A 335 4.12 6.29 20.56
C PHE A 335 3.73 7.34 21.61
N LYS A 336 4.30 8.56 21.54
CA LYS A 336 4.02 9.63 22.52
C LYS A 336 3.81 11.04 21.97
N GLN A 337 4.32 11.43 20.81
CA GLN A 337 3.93 12.72 20.21
C GLN A 337 3.32 12.53 18.84
N ILE A 338 2.41 13.43 18.45
CA ILE A 338 1.76 13.40 17.13
C ILE A 338 1.95 14.74 16.42
N TYR A 339 2.79 14.71 15.39
CA TYR A 339 3.05 15.81 14.48
C TYR A 339 2.24 15.60 13.20
N ILE A 340 1.59 16.65 12.70
CA ILE A 340 0.67 16.55 11.56
C ILE A 340 1.06 17.62 10.54
N GLN A 341 1.23 17.21 9.29
CA GLN A 341 1.46 18.08 8.14
C GLN A 341 0.30 17.98 7.14
N GLY A 342 0.14 19.01 6.31
CA GLY A 342 -0.93 19.07 5.30
C GLY A 342 -2.33 19.46 5.82
N ALA A 343 -2.43 19.82 7.11
CA ALA A 343 -3.65 20.25 7.79
C ALA A 343 -3.47 21.58 8.53
N ASN A 344 -4.50 22.42 8.55
CA ASN A 344 -4.51 23.66 9.35
C ASN A 344 -4.68 23.37 10.86
N SER A 345 -4.51 24.37 11.73
CA SER A 345 -4.53 24.19 13.19
C SER A 345 -5.79 23.48 13.71
N TYR A 346 -6.97 23.84 13.21
CA TYR A 346 -8.24 23.22 13.60
C TYR A 346 -8.33 21.75 13.15
N GLN A 347 -7.91 21.47 11.91
CA GLN A 347 -7.89 20.12 11.35
C GLN A 347 -6.88 19.22 12.09
N GLN A 348 -5.71 19.75 12.44
CA GLN A 348 -4.73 19.02 13.23
C GLN A 348 -5.30 18.63 14.60
N GLU A 349 -6.02 19.54 15.25
CA GLU A 349 -6.68 19.24 16.53
C GLU A 349 -7.73 18.12 16.38
N TYR A 350 -8.54 18.17 15.30
CA TYR A 350 -9.50 17.10 14.97
C TYR A 350 -8.78 15.76 14.83
N ILE A 351 -7.70 15.69 14.06
CA ILE A 351 -6.91 14.48 13.82
C ILE A 351 -6.31 13.94 15.13
N ARG A 352 -5.68 14.80 15.96
CA ARG A 352 -5.04 14.36 17.22
C ARG A 352 -6.02 13.64 18.18
N LYS A 353 -7.26 14.13 18.28
CA LYS A 353 -8.28 13.52 19.16
C LYS A 353 -8.78 12.16 18.70
N GLU A 354 -8.52 11.77 17.45
CA GLU A 354 -8.92 10.45 16.96
C GLU A 354 -7.96 9.35 17.44
N PHE A 355 -6.71 9.71 17.77
CA PHE A 355 -5.69 8.81 18.32
C PHE A 355 -5.62 8.82 19.84
N ARG A 356 -6.08 9.89 20.51
CA ARG A 356 -5.87 10.09 21.96
C ARG A 356 -7.11 10.57 22.69
N LYS A 357 -7.26 10.11 23.93
CA LYS A 357 -8.15 10.73 24.93
C LYS A 357 -7.48 11.94 25.59
N GLU A 358 -6.19 11.84 25.96
CA GLU A 358 -5.43 12.92 26.62
C GLU A 358 -4.10 13.22 25.91
N ALA A 359 -3.57 14.44 26.07
CA ALA A 359 -2.48 14.97 25.26
C ALA A 359 -1.10 14.32 25.50
N ASN A 360 -0.88 13.63 26.64
CA ASN A 360 0.44 13.13 27.06
C ASN A 360 0.55 11.61 27.24
N ASP A 361 -0.51 10.85 26.96
CA ASP A 361 -0.47 9.40 27.13
C ASP A 361 0.33 8.71 26.03
N GLU A 362 1.14 7.74 26.44
CA GLU A 362 1.76 6.77 25.53
C GLU A 362 0.69 5.82 24.99
N PHE A 363 0.77 5.49 23.70
CA PHE A 363 -0.19 4.60 23.05
C PHE A 363 0.52 3.52 22.24
N THR A 364 -0.16 2.40 22.06
CA THR A 364 0.37 1.22 21.37
C THR A 364 0.19 1.34 19.85
N TYR A 365 0.84 0.46 19.11
CA TYR A 365 0.58 0.31 17.68
C TYR A 365 -0.90 -0.03 17.38
N GLU A 366 -1.56 -0.82 18.23
CA GLU A 366 -2.98 -1.12 18.07
C GLU A 366 -3.84 0.13 18.20
N ASP A 367 -3.56 0.98 19.19
CA ASP A 367 -4.25 2.26 19.35
C ASP A 367 -4.05 3.18 18.13
N LEU A 368 -2.82 3.19 17.56
CA LEU A 368 -2.51 3.87 16.31
C LEU A 368 -3.36 3.35 15.16
N LYS A 369 -3.40 2.03 14.96
CA LYS A 369 -4.13 1.37 13.88
C LYS A 369 -5.63 1.69 13.96
N TRP A 370 -6.22 1.62 15.15
CA TRP A 370 -7.59 2.04 15.41
C TRP A 370 -7.85 3.51 15.05
N GLY A 371 -7.02 4.44 15.54
CA GLY A 371 -7.18 5.87 15.22
C GLY A 371 -7.02 6.17 13.73
N TYR A 372 -6.09 5.46 13.07
CA TYR A 372 -5.79 5.60 11.65
C TYR A 372 -6.98 5.20 10.77
N PHE A 373 -7.54 4.01 10.97
CA PHE A 373 -8.71 3.57 10.21
C PHE A 373 -9.99 4.32 10.59
N ARG A 374 -10.10 4.80 11.83
CA ARG A 374 -11.20 5.67 12.24
C ARG A 374 -11.19 7.01 11.48
N LEU A 375 -10.01 7.57 11.23
CA LEU A 375 -9.88 8.78 10.41
C LEU A 375 -10.28 8.51 8.96
N LEU A 376 -9.81 7.40 8.39
CA LEU A 376 -10.00 7.05 6.97
C LEU A 376 -11.37 6.45 6.65
N SER A 377 -12.13 6.02 7.66
CA SER A 377 -13.51 5.53 7.49
C SER A 377 -14.49 6.63 7.07
N GLY A 378 -14.12 7.90 7.17
CA GLY A 378 -14.92 9.03 6.69
C GLY A 378 -14.33 9.67 5.44
N ASN A 379 -15.11 10.53 4.77
CA ASN A 379 -14.67 11.11 3.49
C ASN A 379 -13.67 12.26 3.61
N ALA A 380 -13.33 12.73 4.81
CA ALA A 380 -12.54 13.94 5.00
C ALA A 380 -11.08 13.86 4.47
N PHE A 381 -10.52 12.66 4.35
CA PHE A 381 -9.12 12.45 4.00
C PHE A 381 -8.99 11.58 2.76
N SER A 382 -8.08 11.94 1.85
CA SER A 382 -7.77 11.10 0.68
C SER A 382 -6.65 10.13 0.96
N GLU A 383 -5.74 10.51 1.85
CA GLU A 383 -4.56 9.75 2.18
C GLU A 383 -3.99 10.25 3.50
N ILE A 384 -3.48 9.32 4.30
CA ILE A 384 -2.66 9.59 5.46
C ILE A 384 -1.41 8.71 5.30
N ILE A 385 -0.23 9.31 5.33
CA ILE A 385 1.04 8.58 5.33
C ILE A 385 1.64 8.73 6.73
N PRO A 386 1.66 7.65 7.54
CA PRO A 386 2.24 7.70 8.86
C PRO A 386 3.74 7.38 8.80
N ARG A 387 4.54 8.13 9.55
CA ARG A 387 5.97 7.89 9.77
C ARG A 387 6.28 7.96 11.25
N ALA A 388 7.28 7.22 11.69
CA ALA A 388 7.67 7.17 13.09
C ALA A 388 9.15 7.51 13.24
N LYS A 389 9.48 8.34 14.22
CA LYS A 389 10.86 8.70 14.56
C LYS A 389 11.12 8.35 16.01
N TYR A 390 12.15 7.56 16.27
CA TYR A 390 12.48 7.13 17.62
C TYR A 390 13.09 8.27 18.44
N ASN A 391 12.59 8.46 19.66
CA ASN A 391 13.17 9.34 20.66
C ASN A 391 13.97 8.49 21.68
N PRO A 392 15.32 8.56 21.66
CA PRO A 392 16.15 7.76 22.55
C PRO A 392 16.03 8.13 24.03
N GLU A 393 15.66 9.38 24.35
CA GLU A 393 15.56 9.87 25.73
C GLU A 393 14.34 9.27 26.42
N GLU A 394 13.21 9.26 25.73
CA GLU A 394 11.94 8.75 26.26
C GLU A 394 11.68 7.27 25.91
N LYS A 395 12.54 6.66 25.07
CA LYS A 395 12.42 5.28 24.57
C LYS A 395 11.09 4.97 23.87
N VAL A 396 10.49 5.97 23.23
CA VAL A 396 9.22 5.91 22.51
C VAL A 396 9.35 6.60 21.15
N TYR A 397 8.37 6.42 20.28
CA TYR A 397 8.31 7.02 18.96
C TYR A 397 7.45 8.28 18.94
N ASP A 398 7.92 9.26 18.18
CA ASP A 398 7.14 10.38 17.71
C ASP A 398 6.49 10.00 16.37
N LEU A 399 5.17 10.15 16.29
CA LEU A 399 4.37 9.87 15.10
C LEU A 399 4.22 11.13 14.26
N TYR A 400 4.59 11.05 12.99
CA TYR A 400 4.43 12.09 11.98
C TYR A 400 3.36 11.63 10.98
N LEU A 401 2.33 12.44 10.77
CA LEU A 401 1.24 12.15 9.85
C LEU A 401 1.23 13.19 8.72
N ASP A 402 1.55 12.75 7.52
CA ASP A 402 1.35 13.55 6.31
C ASP A 402 -0.06 13.31 5.79
N VAL A 403 -0.92 14.33 5.92
CA VAL A 403 -2.35 14.19 5.65
C VAL A 403 -2.71 14.95 4.39
N THR A 404 -3.42 14.27 3.48
CA THR A 404 -4.02 14.91 2.30
C THR A 404 -5.53 14.99 2.49
N MET A 405 -6.03 16.23 2.55
CA MET A 405 -7.45 16.51 2.73
C MET A 405 -8.25 16.27 1.44
N ARG A 406 -9.42 15.64 1.55
CA ARG A 406 -10.46 15.71 0.51
C ARG A 406 -11.33 16.92 0.83
N SER A 407 -11.04 18.06 0.23
CA SER A 407 -11.87 19.28 0.35
C SER A 407 -12.35 19.70 -1.02
N GLY A 408 -13.64 19.94 -1.18
CA GLY A 408 -14.21 20.39 -2.44
C GLY A 408 -15.50 19.67 -2.79
N GLY A 409 -15.88 19.81 -4.07
CA GLY A 409 -17.02 19.10 -4.62
C GLY A 409 -16.65 17.68 -5.03
N SER A 410 -17.64 16.81 -5.15
CA SER A 410 -17.51 15.50 -5.78
C SER A 410 -18.66 15.29 -6.76
N PHE A 411 -18.41 14.51 -7.81
CA PHE A 411 -19.39 14.12 -8.81
C PHE A 411 -19.41 12.59 -8.90
N HIS A 412 -20.59 12.02 -8.77
CA HIS A 412 -20.82 10.59 -8.68
C HIS A 412 -21.70 10.16 -9.84
N PHE A 413 -21.32 9.07 -10.50
CA PHE A 413 -22.06 8.52 -11.64
C PHE A 413 -22.16 7.00 -11.50
N GLY A 414 -23.30 6.45 -11.88
CA GLY A 414 -23.49 5.02 -11.83
C GLY A 414 -24.86 4.61 -12.34
N GLY A 415 -25.34 3.47 -11.86
CA GLY A 415 -26.61 2.92 -12.30
C GLY A 415 -26.67 1.39 -12.17
N GLY A 416 -27.82 0.86 -12.50
CA GLY A 416 -28.05 -0.59 -12.57
C GLY A 416 -28.53 -0.95 -13.98
N ILE A 417 -27.91 -1.98 -14.56
CA ILE A 417 -28.37 -2.59 -15.82
C ILE A 417 -28.85 -4.00 -15.48
N SER A 418 -30.05 -4.31 -15.93
CA SER A 418 -30.73 -5.58 -15.76
C SER A 418 -31.50 -5.94 -17.03
N THR A 419 -31.88 -7.20 -17.17
CA THR A 419 -32.80 -7.68 -18.21
C THR A 419 -34.25 -7.29 -17.96
N THR A 420 -34.53 -6.63 -16.83
CA THR A 420 -35.87 -6.20 -16.41
C THR A 420 -36.04 -4.68 -16.53
N SER A 421 -37.23 -4.16 -16.19
CA SER A 421 -37.50 -2.71 -16.19
C SER A 421 -36.80 -1.94 -15.06
N SER A 422 -36.00 -2.60 -14.22
CA SER A 422 -35.29 -2.02 -13.08
C SER A 422 -34.00 -1.26 -13.46
N ASN A 423 -33.83 -0.93 -14.73
CA ASN A 423 -32.67 -0.17 -15.21
C ASN A 423 -32.74 1.27 -14.70
N GLN A 424 -31.62 1.77 -14.20
CA GLN A 424 -31.53 3.10 -13.62
C GLN A 424 -30.17 3.74 -13.92
N ILE A 425 -30.19 5.06 -14.12
CA ILE A 425 -29.02 5.92 -14.17
C ILE A 425 -28.95 6.66 -12.84
N TYR A 426 -27.77 6.73 -12.25
CA TYR A 426 -27.50 7.43 -11.00
C TYR A 426 -26.54 8.59 -11.22
N VAL A 427 -26.88 9.75 -10.65
CA VAL A 427 -26.01 10.94 -10.63
C VAL A 427 -26.03 11.54 -9.24
N GLY A 428 -24.86 11.92 -8.72
CA GLY A 428 -24.72 12.59 -7.44
C GLY A 428 -23.72 13.72 -7.48
N VAL A 429 -23.94 14.74 -6.65
CA VAL A 429 -23.02 15.84 -6.40
C VAL A 429 -22.85 15.97 -4.89
N GLY A 430 -21.61 15.88 -4.43
CA GLY A 430 -21.24 16.09 -3.03
C GLY A 430 -20.46 17.37 -2.84
N TYR A 431 -20.49 17.90 -1.63
CA TYR A 431 -19.57 18.91 -1.15
C TYR A 431 -19.25 18.66 0.31
N GLN A 432 -17.97 18.72 0.66
CA GLN A 432 -17.54 18.52 2.04
C GLN A 432 -16.46 19.49 2.47
N SER A 433 -16.46 19.80 3.76
CA SER A 433 -15.50 20.69 4.38
C SER A 433 -15.23 20.28 5.82
N LEU A 434 -13.93 20.19 6.17
CA LEU A 434 -13.47 19.97 7.53
C LEU A 434 -12.83 21.25 8.07
N ASN A 435 -13.54 21.92 8.99
CA ASN A 435 -12.99 22.97 9.84
C ASN A 435 -13.00 22.47 11.29
N TYR A 436 -13.72 23.16 12.19
CA TYR A 436 -13.92 22.68 13.56
C TYR A 436 -14.84 21.45 13.65
N TYR A 437 -15.74 21.30 12.67
CA TYR A 437 -16.64 20.16 12.49
C TYR A 437 -16.57 19.71 11.02
N LEU A 438 -16.81 18.41 10.77
CA LEU A 438 -16.96 17.88 9.42
C LEU A 438 -18.40 18.16 8.96
N LYS A 439 -18.53 18.82 7.81
CA LYS A 439 -19.82 19.10 7.16
C LYS A 439 -19.84 18.45 5.80
N GLU A 440 -20.91 17.75 5.51
CA GLU A 440 -21.13 17.07 4.24
C GLU A 440 -22.52 17.44 3.71
N PHE A 441 -22.57 17.82 2.44
CA PHE A 441 -23.78 18.05 1.68
C PHE A 441 -23.75 17.13 0.46
N PHE A 442 -24.85 16.44 0.21
CA PHE A 442 -24.94 15.49 -0.88
C PHE A 442 -26.30 15.60 -1.55
N MET A 443 -26.30 15.71 -2.87
CA MET A 443 -27.48 15.76 -3.71
C MET A 443 -27.37 14.66 -4.73
N ASP A 444 -28.31 13.73 -4.75
CA ASP A 444 -28.28 12.62 -5.69
C ASP A 444 -29.64 12.33 -6.28
N GLY A 445 -29.63 11.68 -7.44
CA GLY A 445 -30.84 11.30 -8.14
C GLY A 445 -30.66 9.99 -8.90
N GLN A 446 -31.75 9.25 -8.99
CA GLN A 446 -31.86 8.04 -9.78
C GLN A 446 -32.98 8.25 -10.79
N ILE A 447 -32.69 7.97 -12.06
CA ILE A 447 -33.67 8.07 -13.15
C ILE A 447 -33.81 6.69 -13.77
N GLY A 448 -35.02 6.17 -13.78
CA GLY A 448 -35.32 4.82 -14.23
C GLY A 448 -36.76 4.68 -14.71
N LYS A 449 -37.05 3.56 -15.36
CA LYS A 449 -38.39 3.29 -15.91
C LYS A 449 -39.42 3.03 -14.81
N VAL A 450 -39.00 2.38 -13.73
CA VAL A 450 -39.86 2.03 -12.58
C VAL A 450 -39.62 2.98 -11.41
N TYR A 451 -38.37 3.34 -11.13
CA TYR A 451 -38.01 4.13 -9.95
C TYR A 451 -37.31 5.42 -10.36
N ASN A 452 -37.81 6.53 -9.84
CA ASN A 452 -37.17 7.83 -9.95
C ASN A 452 -37.04 8.41 -8.55
N ASN A 453 -35.88 8.94 -8.21
CA ASN A 453 -35.64 9.54 -6.91
C ASN A 453 -34.77 10.77 -7.03
N PHE A 454 -35.02 11.72 -6.15
CA PHE A 454 -34.13 12.82 -5.85
C PHE A 454 -33.96 12.88 -4.33
N GLN A 455 -32.71 12.95 -3.88
CA GLN A 455 -32.36 12.99 -2.47
C GLN A 455 -31.39 14.12 -2.19
N PHE A 456 -31.62 14.81 -1.07
CA PHE A 456 -30.69 15.75 -0.46
C PHE A 456 -30.33 15.25 0.94
N MET A 457 -29.04 15.31 1.27
CA MET A 457 -28.51 15.00 2.59
C MET A 457 -27.62 16.14 3.06
N ALA A 458 -27.82 16.58 4.30
CA ALA A 458 -26.87 17.39 5.04
C ALA A 458 -26.44 16.63 6.30
N LYS A 459 -25.14 16.54 6.55
CA LYS A 459 -24.57 15.85 7.71
C LYS A 459 -23.53 16.75 8.39
N ILE A 460 -23.54 16.75 9.71
CA ILE A 460 -22.57 17.44 10.55
C ILE A 460 -22.08 16.48 11.63
N ASP A 461 -20.77 16.26 11.68
CA ASP A 461 -20.13 15.44 12.72
C ASP A 461 -19.53 16.35 13.80
N PHE A 462 -20.00 16.14 15.04
CA PHE A 462 -19.59 16.88 16.22
C PHE A 462 -18.49 16.14 16.99
N ARG A 463 -17.52 16.94 17.44
CA ARG A 463 -16.33 16.52 18.19
C ARG A 463 -16.57 16.60 19.71
N THR A 464 -17.54 15.83 20.20
CA THR A 464 -17.78 15.63 21.65
C THR A 464 -17.03 14.38 22.15
N GLU A 465 -16.88 14.21 23.48
CA GLU A 465 -16.21 13.02 24.07
C GLU A 465 -16.75 11.70 23.52
N LEU A 466 -18.07 11.61 23.38
CA LEU A 466 -18.73 10.62 22.54
C LEU A 466 -19.03 11.28 21.18
N PRO A 467 -18.42 10.87 20.06
CA PRO A 467 -18.71 11.43 18.74
C PRO A 467 -20.20 11.37 18.39
N LYS A 468 -20.76 12.45 17.85
CA LYS A 468 -22.18 12.54 17.48
C LYS A 468 -22.31 13.08 16.06
N SER A 469 -23.19 12.49 15.27
CA SER A 469 -23.48 12.92 13.90
C SER A 469 -24.94 13.32 13.81
N PHE A 470 -25.23 14.53 13.31
CA PHE A 470 -26.58 14.94 12.95
C PHE A 470 -26.74 14.87 11.43
N ARG A 471 -27.80 14.20 10.96
CA ARG A 471 -28.08 14.04 9.54
C ARG A 471 -29.52 14.44 9.23
N LEU A 472 -29.70 15.36 8.29
CA LEU A 472 -30.97 15.72 7.68
C LEU A 472 -31.03 15.11 6.28
N ILE A 473 -32.14 14.45 5.95
CA ILE A 473 -32.33 13.79 4.66
C ILE A 473 -33.71 14.13 4.13
N THR A 474 -33.76 14.63 2.91
CA THR A 474 -34.99 14.84 2.15
C THR A 474 -34.95 13.92 0.95
N SER A 475 -36.00 13.13 0.74
CA SER A 475 -36.12 12.22 -0.41
C SER A 475 -37.48 12.40 -1.06
N LEU A 476 -37.46 12.53 -2.39
CA LEU A 476 -38.61 12.61 -3.26
C LEU A 476 -38.51 11.43 -4.21
N SER A 477 -39.38 10.44 -4.05
CA SER A 477 -39.37 9.21 -4.83
C SER A 477 -40.69 9.04 -5.58
N SER A 478 -40.62 8.55 -6.80
CA SER A 478 -41.78 8.18 -7.62
C SER A 478 -41.56 6.78 -8.17
N PHE A 479 -42.57 5.93 -8.03
CA PHE A 479 -42.60 4.59 -8.58
C PHE A 479 -43.71 4.50 -9.63
N ASP A 480 -43.33 4.14 -10.86
CA ASP A 480 -44.23 3.89 -11.97
C ASP A 480 -44.32 2.38 -12.23
N TYR A 481 -45.30 1.73 -11.62
CA TYR A 481 -45.53 0.30 -11.83
C TYR A 481 -46.34 0.09 -13.11
N PHE A 482 -45.89 -0.80 -14.00
CA PHE A 482 -46.61 -1.31 -15.18
C PHE A 482 -46.59 -0.49 -16.49
N LYS A 483 -45.56 0.31 -16.75
CA LYS A 483 -45.34 0.91 -18.09
C LYS A 483 -44.79 -0.13 -19.10
N LYS A 484 -45.61 -1.11 -19.52
CA LYS A 484 -45.22 -2.11 -20.53
C LYS A 484 -45.02 -1.43 -21.89
N GLU A 485 -43.91 -1.72 -22.57
CA GLU A 485 -43.79 -1.40 -24.00
C GLU A 485 -44.57 -2.43 -24.81
N GLN A 486 -45.40 -1.98 -25.74
CA GLN A 486 -45.95 -2.83 -26.79
C GLN A 486 -45.17 -2.57 -28.08
N LEU A 487 -44.35 -3.54 -28.49
CA LEU A 487 -43.72 -3.54 -29.82
C LEU A 487 -44.75 -3.78 -30.95
N PHE A 488 -45.94 -4.32 -30.64
CA PHE A 488 -46.87 -4.84 -31.65
C PHE A 488 -48.36 -4.53 -31.47
N ASN A 489 -48.76 -3.75 -30.45
CA ASN A 489 -50.17 -3.41 -30.26
C ASN A 489 -50.30 -1.95 -29.79
N ARG A 490 -51.27 -1.21 -30.31
CA ARG A 490 -51.47 0.24 -30.04
C ARG A 490 -52.67 0.52 -29.13
N ASN A 491 -53.50 -0.49 -28.83
CA ASN A 491 -54.83 -0.30 -28.25
C ASN A 491 -55.03 -0.93 -26.85
N PHE A 492 -53.98 -1.09 -26.05
CA PHE A 492 -54.14 -1.51 -24.65
C PHE A 492 -54.01 -0.30 -23.71
N LYS A 493 -55.04 -0.04 -22.89
CA LYS A 493 -54.97 0.85 -21.72
C LYS A 493 -54.67 -0.01 -20.49
N PRO A 494 -53.39 -0.22 -20.12
CA PRO A 494 -53.10 -0.95 -18.90
C PRO A 494 -53.52 -0.09 -17.71
N ALA A 495 -54.16 -0.71 -16.72
CA ALA A 495 -54.23 -0.09 -15.40
C ALA A 495 -52.80 0.00 -14.86
N PHE A 496 -52.35 1.18 -14.48
CA PHE A 496 -51.02 1.40 -13.91
C PHE A 496 -51.12 2.19 -12.62
N VAL A 497 -50.20 1.89 -11.70
CA VAL A 497 -50.15 2.50 -10.37
C VAL A 497 -48.92 3.39 -10.35
N LYS A 498 -49.14 4.68 -10.09
CA LYS A 498 -48.08 5.62 -9.76
C LYS A 498 -48.10 5.87 -8.27
N LYS A 499 -46.95 5.69 -7.61
CA LYS A 499 -46.78 5.94 -6.18
C LYS A 499 -45.73 7.02 -5.97
N ASP A 500 -46.12 8.13 -5.37
CA ASP A 500 -45.20 9.20 -4.96
C ASP A 500 -44.95 9.08 -3.44
N GLU A 501 -43.68 9.05 -3.04
CA GLU A 501 -43.24 8.99 -1.65
C GLU A 501 -42.27 10.14 -1.35
N ASN A 502 -42.67 11.04 -0.46
CA ASN A 502 -41.84 12.19 -0.06
C ASN A 502 -41.55 12.11 1.43
N PHE A 503 -40.27 12.15 1.81
CA PHE A 503 -39.86 12.04 3.21
C PHE A 503 -38.86 13.12 3.60
N VAL A 504 -38.98 13.62 4.83
CA VAL A 504 -37.94 14.35 5.55
C VAL A 504 -37.58 13.55 6.80
N LYS A 505 -36.30 13.22 6.97
CA LYS A 505 -35.79 12.41 8.07
C LYS A 505 -34.65 13.16 8.76
N MET A 506 -34.74 13.31 10.07
CA MET A 506 -33.65 13.74 10.93
C MET A 506 -33.11 12.53 11.68
N LYS A 507 -31.79 12.41 11.77
CA LYS A 507 -31.12 11.34 12.50
C LYS A 507 -30.01 11.88 13.38
N LEU A 508 -29.97 11.42 14.62
CA LEU A 508 -28.84 11.51 15.52
C LEU A 508 -28.15 10.15 15.57
N THR A 509 -26.87 10.12 15.21
CA THR A 509 -26.05 8.91 15.21
C THR A 509 -24.95 9.05 16.25
N MET A 510 -24.63 7.97 16.95
CA MET A 510 -23.51 7.87 17.89
C MET A 510 -22.83 6.49 17.76
N PRO A 511 -21.52 6.38 18.00
CA PRO A 511 -20.86 5.09 18.03
C PRO A 511 -21.43 4.25 19.18
N PHE A 512 -21.57 2.96 18.94
CA PHE A 512 -21.98 1.99 19.95
C PHE A 512 -20.99 0.83 19.90
N LEU A 513 -20.15 0.69 20.93
CA LEU A 513 -18.94 -0.15 20.85
C LEU A 513 -18.02 0.29 19.69
N GLN A 514 -16.98 -0.50 19.39
CA GLN A 514 -15.97 -0.15 18.38
C GLN A 514 -16.47 -0.35 16.94
N SER A 515 -17.35 -1.33 16.70
CA SER A 515 -17.78 -1.76 15.36
C SER A 515 -19.29 -1.63 15.10
N ARG A 516 -20.02 -0.83 15.90
CA ARG A 516 -21.45 -0.60 15.70
C ARG A 516 -21.81 0.87 15.90
N LYS A 517 -23.05 1.23 15.54
CA LYS A 517 -23.60 2.57 15.77
C LYS A 517 -25.04 2.47 16.24
N ALA A 518 -25.45 3.42 17.07
CA ALA A 518 -26.84 3.66 17.40
C ALA A 518 -27.36 4.84 16.57
N GLU A 519 -28.52 4.68 15.94
CA GLU A 519 -29.20 5.74 15.19
C GLU A 519 -30.60 5.97 15.79
N PHE A 520 -30.85 7.21 16.23
CA PHE A 520 -32.18 7.68 16.64
C PHE A 520 -32.68 8.63 15.56
N GLY A 521 -33.92 8.49 15.12
CA GLY A 521 -34.42 9.32 14.04
C GLY A 521 -35.90 9.67 14.16
N LEU A 522 -36.24 10.83 13.63
CA LEU A 522 -37.62 11.30 13.43
C LEU A 522 -37.84 11.47 11.93
N ALA A 523 -38.97 10.99 11.43
CA ALA A 523 -39.31 11.05 10.03
C ALA A 523 -40.74 11.57 9.86
N TYR A 524 -40.94 12.45 8.90
CA TYR A 524 -42.24 12.87 8.41
C TYR A 524 -42.30 12.59 6.91
N GLY A 525 -43.45 12.12 6.41
CA GLY A 525 -43.59 11.85 4.99
C GLY A 525 -45.03 11.84 4.50
N LEU A 526 -45.17 12.02 3.20
CA LEU A 526 -46.42 12.00 2.46
C LEU A 526 -46.35 10.89 1.41
N LEU A 527 -47.38 10.04 1.40
CA LEU A 527 -47.53 8.92 0.46
C LEU A 527 -48.77 9.20 -0.38
N LYS A 528 -48.64 9.12 -1.70
CA LYS A 528 -49.75 9.30 -2.63
C LYS A 528 -49.75 8.20 -3.67
N ASP A 529 -50.81 7.41 -3.67
CA ASP A 529 -51.04 6.38 -4.68
C ASP A 529 -52.08 6.90 -5.68
N SER A 530 -51.72 6.89 -6.97
CA SER A 530 -52.59 7.27 -8.08
C SER A 530 -52.84 6.04 -8.95
N TYR A 531 -54.12 5.68 -9.08
CA TYR A 531 -54.58 4.54 -9.86
C TYR A 531 -55.17 5.05 -11.17
N PHE A 532 -54.62 4.58 -12.29
CA PHE A 532 -55.11 4.89 -13.63
C PHE A 532 -55.72 3.62 -14.23
N GLN A 533 -56.89 3.74 -14.87
CA GLN A 533 -57.60 2.66 -15.57
C GLN A 533 -57.75 2.99 -17.05
#